data_AF-A0A0F9H975-F1
#
_entry.id   AF-A0A0F9H975-F1
#
_cell.length_a   1.000
_cell.length_b   1.000
_cell.length_c   1.000
_cell.angle_alpha   90.00
_cell.angle_beta   90.00
_cell.angle_gamma   90.00
#
_symmetry.space_group_name_H-M   'P 1'
#
loop_
_entity.id
_entity.type
_entity.pdbx_description
1 polymer ?
#
loop_
_entity_poly.entity_id
_entity_poly.type
_entity_poly.pdbx_seq_one_letter_code
_entity_poly.pdbx_strand_id
1 'polypeptide(L)'
;PTIIGAAAVLAGVGLTHYLGERRQRRQAKERRRLAKEHQCREVLARLRGQREILFTSCVALASAKVSLRTMPPSLNGNLELERELTSQGRESQAKINEAIPRAIEAMWTLHYLFPGDADLLKCVEAAEAGITAWQDHPPPEALFNALENSQTPKAVSNAETALYDYNRRKVREIIGKPIDALIAYAAKHT
;
A
#
# COMPACT_ATOMS: atom_id res chain seq x y z
N PRO A 1 -60.66 -2.48 41.92
CA PRO A 1 -59.79 -3.60 41.45
C PRO A 1 -59.37 -3.51 39.97
N THR A 2 -60.25 -3.05 39.07
CA THR A 2 -60.04 -3.04 37.61
C THR A 2 -59.09 -1.94 37.09
N ILE A 3 -59.03 -0.78 37.74
CA ILE A 3 -58.19 0.35 37.29
C ILE A 3 -56.70 0.10 37.58
N ILE A 4 -56.38 -0.55 38.70
CA ILE A 4 -54.98 -0.88 39.07
C ILE A 4 -54.41 -1.95 38.12
N GLY A 5 -55.23 -2.93 37.70
CA GLY A 5 -54.83 -3.93 36.72
C GLY A 5 -54.52 -3.34 35.33
N ALA A 6 -55.31 -2.37 34.88
CA ALA A 6 -55.09 -1.70 33.58
C ALA A 6 -53.80 -0.86 33.57
N ALA A 7 -53.48 -0.16 34.67
CA ALA A 7 -52.25 0.62 34.80
C ALA A 7 -50.99 -0.26 34.81
N ALA A 8 -51.04 -1.42 35.48
CA ALA A 8 -49.93 -2.38 35.50
C ALA A 8 -49.65 -2.99 34.11
N VAL A 9 -50.70 -3.28 33.34
CA VAL A 9 -50.56 -3.79 31.96
C VAL A 9 -49.96 -2.73 31.04
N LEU A 10 -50.42 -1.48 31.10
CA LEU A 10 -49.87 -0.38 30.30
C LEU A 10 -48.40 -0.08 30.63
N ALA A 11 -48.04 -0.11 31.92
CA ALA A 11 -46.65 0.04 32.36
C ALA A 11 -45.75 -1.12 31.87
N GLY A 12 -46.26 -2.36 31.89
CA GLY A 12 -45.57 -3.54 31.36
C GLY A 12 -45.33 -3.47 29.85
N VAL A 13 -46.33 -3.05 29.07
CA VAL A 13 -46.21 -2.84 27.62
C VAL A 13 -45.21 -1.72 27.30
N GLY A 14 -45.27 -0.59 28.02
CA GLY A 14 -44.31 0.51 27.84
C GLY A 14 -42.87 0.10 28.14
N LEU A 15 -42.65 -0.68 29.20
CA LEU A 15 -41.32 -1.17 29.57
C LEU A 15 -40.77 -2.18 28.56
N THR A 16 -41.60 -3.12 28.08
CA THR A 16 -41.18 -4.09 27.05
C THR A 16 -40.87 -3.42 25.71
N HIS A 17 -41.64 -2.41 25.29
CA HIS A 17 -41.36 -1.61 24.10
C HIS A 17 -40.03 -0.85 24.24
N TYR A 18 -39.81 -0.17 25.37
CA TYR A 18 -38.57 0.55 25.64
C TYR A 18 -37.33 -0.37 25.64
N LEU A 19 -37.42 -1.54 26.28
CA LEU A 19 -36.33 -2.52 26.31
C LEU A 19 -36.09 -3.13 24.91
N GLY A 20 -37.15 -3.34 24.13
CA GLY A 20 -37.10 -3.76 22.73
C GLY A 20 -36.33 -2.75 21.87
N GLU A 21 -36.67 -1.47 21.94
CA GLU A 21 -35.94 -0.40 21.24
C GLU A 21 -34.47 -0.33 21.66
N ARG A 22 -34.18 -0.43 22.97
CA ARG A 22 -32.81 -0.36 23.47
C ARG A 22 -31.97 -1.55 22.97
N ARG A 23 -32.57 -2.74 22.88
CA ARG A 23 -31.95 -3.95 22.31
C ARG A 23 -31.71 -3.79 20.80
N GLN A 24 -32.70 -3.29 20.06
CA GLN A 24 -32.55 -3.00 18.63
C GLN A 24 -31.45 -1.97 18.36
N ARG A 25 -31.38 -0.88 19.15
CA ARG A 25 -30.31 0.11 19.03
C ARG A 25 -28.92 -0.48 19.31
N ARG A 26 -28.81 -1.39 20.30
CA ARG A 26 -27.55 -2.11 20.57
C ARG A 26 -27.16 -3.04 19.41
N GLN A 27 -28.09 -3.85 18.93
CA GLN A 27 -27.84 -4.74 17.78
C GLN A 27 -27.51 -3.95 16.50
N ALA A 28 -28.17 -2.81 16.25
CA ALA A 28 -27.87 -1.94 15.12
C ALA A 28 -26.46 -1.34 15.23
N LYS A 29 -26.03 -0.92 16.43
CA LYS A 29 -24.66 -0.45 16.67
C LYS A 29 -23.64 -1.56 16.45
N GLU A 30 -23.92 -2.76 16.94
CA GLU A 30 -23.03 -3.92 16.80
C GLU A 30 -22.90 -4.37 15.35
N ARG A 31 -24.01 -4.41 14.59
CA ARG A 31 -23.98 -4.67 13.14
C ARG A 31 -23.16 -3.62 12.38
N ARG A 32 -23.32 -2.33 12.71
CA ARG A 32 -22.50 -1.26 12.10
C ARG A 32 -21.02 -1.43 12.42
N ARG A 33 -20.69 -1.81 13.66
CA ARG A 33 -19.31 -2.10 14.07
C ARG A 33 -18.71 -3.26 13.28
N LEU A 34 -19.41 -4.40 13.22
CA LEU A 34 -18.97 -5.57 12.46
C LEU A 34 -18.82 -5.28 10.96
N ALA A 35 -19.75 -4.52 10.38
CA ALA A 35 -19.65 -4.10 8.98
C ALA A 35 -18.40 -3.23 8.74
N LYS A 36 -18.09 -2.31 9.66
CA LYS A 36 -16.89 -1.48 9.59
C LYS A 36 -15.60 -2.30 9.75
N GLU A 37 -15.58 -3.26 10.67
CA GLU A 37 -14.45 -4.19 10.85
C GLU A 37 -14.23 -5.04 9.58
N HIS A 38 -15.30 -5.52 8.95
CA HIS A 38 -15.22 -6.24 7.67
C HIS A 38 -14.62 -5.38 6.56
N GLN A 39 -15.12 -4.15 6.39
CA GLN A 39 -14.57 -3.19 5.42
C GLN A 39 -13.09 -2.89 5.68
N CYS A 40 -12.68 -2.74 6.94
CA CYS A 40 -11.27 -2.55 7.29
C CYS A 40 -10.40 -3.75 6.89
N ARG A 41 -10.89 -4.99 7.08
CA ARG A 41 -10.17 -6.20 6.65
C ARG A 41 -10.01 -6.28 5.13
N GLU A 42 -11.03 -5.91 4.38
CA GLU A 42 -10.95 -5.84 2.91
C GLU A 42 -9.92 -4.81 2.44
N VAL A 43 -9.95 -3.61 3.02
CA VAL A 43 -8.99 -2.54 2.71
C VAL A 43 -7.57 -2.97 3.08
N LEU A 44 -7.37 -3.62 4.23
CA LEU A 44 -6.08 -4.19 4.63
C LEU A 44 -5.55 -5.21 3.63
N ALA A 45 -6.40 -6.13 3.17
CA ALA A 45 -6.00 -7.14 2.19
C ALA A 45 -5.57 -6.48 0.87
N ARG A 46 -6.32 -5.47 0.41
CA ARG A 46 -5.97 -4.68 -0.79
C ARG A 46 -4.64 -3.95 -0.63
N LEU A 47 -4.45 -3.21 0.47
CA LEU A 47 -3.22 -2.47 0.73
C LEU A 47 -2.00 -3.38 0.81
N ARG A 48 -2.12 -4.55 1.44
CA ARG A 48 -1.04 -5.56 1.49
C ARG A 48 -0.69 -6.08 0.09
N GLY A 49 -1.70 -6.43 -0.71
CA GLY A 49 -1.49 -6.89 -2.08
C GLY A 49 -0.82 -5.83 -2.96
N GLN A 50 -1.30 -4.57 -2.90
CA GLN A 50 -0.71 -3.49 -3.69
C GLN A 50 0.71 -3.14 -3.22
N ARG A 51 0.97 -3.16 -1.92
CA ARG A 51 2.33 -2.98 -1.38
C ARG A 51 3.31 -3.99 -1.96
N GLU A 52 2.93 -5.25 -2.02
CA GLU A 52 3.80 -6.32 -2.53
C GLU A 52 4.08 -6.16 -4.03
N ILE A 53 3.05 -5.83 -4.83
CA ILE A 53 3.20 -5.56 -6.26
C ILE A 53 4.11 -4.35 -6.48
N LEU A 54 3.86 -3.24 -5.78
CA LEU A 54 4.67 -2.03 -5.90
C LEU A 54 6.13 -2.30 -5.49
N PHE A 55 6.35 -2.99 -4.38
CA PHE A 55 7.69 -3.28 -3.90
C PHE A 55 8.47 -4.16 -4.89
N THR A 56 7.89 -5.26 -5.33
CA THR A 56 8.54 -6.20 -6.26
C THR A 56 8.78 -5.58 -7.63
N SER A 57 7.78 -4.89 -8.19
CA SER A 57 7.86 -4.29 -9.51
C SER A 57 8.79 -3.08 -9.55
N CYS A 58 8.82 -2.24 -8.50
CA CYS A 58 9.76 -1.12 -8.43
C CYS A 58 11.22 -1.59 -8.34
N VAL A 59 11.49 -2.67 -7.58
CA VAL A 59 12.83 -3.26 -7.51
C VAL A 59 13.23 -3.91 -8.85
N ALA A 60 12.31 -4.63 -9.50
CA ALA A 60 12.56 -5.25 -10.80
C ALA A 60 12.83 -4.20 -11.89
N LEU A 61 11.99 -3.15 -11.98
CA LEU A 61 12.18 -2.04 -12.91
C LEU A 61 13.53 -1.35 -12.69
N ALA A 62 13.87 -1.06 -11.43
CA ALA A 62 15.15 -0.43 -11.10
C ALA A 62 16.32 -1.32 -11.52
N SER A 63 16.22 -2.63 -11.30
CA SER A 63 17.25 -3.59 -11.72
C SER A 63 17.40 -3.66 -13.23
N ALA A 64 16.29 -3.72 -13.98
CA ALA A 64 16.32 -3.72 -15.45
C ALA A 64 16.95 -2.44 -16.03
N LYS A 65 16.63 -1.26 -15.46
CA LYS A 65 17.25 0.02 -15.83
C LYS A 65 18.77 0.02 -15.59
N VAL A 66 19.22 -0.60 -14.50
CA VAL A 66 20.63 -0.76 -14.19
C VAL A 66 21.30 -1.67 -15.21
N SER A 67 20.78 -2.88 -15.41
CA SER A 67 21.35 -3.86 -16.34
C SER A 67 21.45 -3.34 -17.77
N LEU A 68 20.46 -2.58 -18.24
CA LEU A 68 20.51 -1.93 -19.55
C LEU A 68 21.64 -0.90 -19.65
N ARG A 69 21.88 -0.13 -18.60
CA ARG A 69 22.87 0.95 -18.60
C ARG A 69 24.31 0.45 -18.36
N THR A 70 24.47 -0.68 -17.67
CA THR A 70 25.79 -1.25 -17.33
C THR A 70 26.24 -2.34 -18.29
N MET A 71 25.48 -2.59 -19.36
CA MET A 71 25.78 -3.63 -20.32
C MET A 71 27.14 -3.35 -20.99
N PRO A 72 28.12 -4.27 -20.93
CA PRO A 72 29.45 -4.01 -21.46
C PRO A 72 29.40 -3.82 -22.98
N PRO A 73 30.31 -3.03 -23.59
CA PRO A 73 30.31 -2.73 -25.01
C PRO A 73 30.25 -3.96 -25.92
N SER A 74 30.84 -5.08 -25.50
CA SER A 74 30.82 -6.37 -26.22
C SER A 74 29.44 -7.06 -26.23
N LEU A 75 28.57 -6.74 -25.27
CA LEU A 75 27.17 -7.18 -25.20
C LEU A 75 26.21 -6.09 -25.68
N ASN A 76 26.67 -4.85 -25.82
CA ASN A 76 25.91 -3.65 -26.25
C ASN A 76 25.50 -3.66 -27.75
N GLY A 77 25.53 -4.84 -28.38
CA GLY A 77 24.99 -5.14 -29.71
C GLY A 77 24.14 -6.43 -29.73
N ASN A 78 23.93 -7.06 -28.56
CA ASN A 78 23.04 -8.20 -28.42
C ASN A 78 21.60 -7.70 -28.27
N LEU A 79 20.99 -7.39 -29.43
CA LEU A 79 19.63 -6.88 -29.55
C LEU A 79 18.58 -7.76 -28.85
N GLU A 80 18.81 -9.07 -28.73
CA GLU A 80 17.88 -9.96 -28.03
C GLU A 80 17.89 -9.70 -26.52
N LEU A 81 19.07 -9.55 -25.92
CA LEU A 81 19.20 -9.26 -24.50
C LEU A 81 18.68 -7.86 -24.15
N GLU A 82 18.95 -6.86 -24.99
CA GLU A 82 18.43 -5.50 -24.81
C GLU A 82 16.89 -5.46 -24.93
N ARG A 83 16.31 -6.20 -25.90
CA ARG A 83 14.86 -6.35 -26.04
C ARG A 83 14.23 -7.03 -24.84
N GLU A 84 14.85 -8.09 -24.34
CA GLU A 84 14.36 -8.83 -23.17
C GLU A 84 14.34 -7.93 -21.92
N LEU A 85 15.45 -7.25 -21.62
CA LEU A 85 15.51 -6.34 -20.46
C LEU A 85 14.57 -5.14 -20.61
N THR A 86 14.42 -4.62 -21.82
CA THR A 86 13.43 -3.56 -22.11
C THR A 86 12.00 -4.07 -21.90
N SER A 87 11.71 -5.29 -22.32
CA SER A 87 10.41 -5.95 -22.13
C SER A 87 10.10 -6.12 -20.64
N GLN A 88 11.04 -6.66 -19.86
CA GLN A 88 10.91 -6.82 -18.40
C GLN A 88 10.72 -5.48 -17.68
N GLY A 89 11.45 -4.44 -18.11
CA GLY A 89 11.27 -3.08 -17.61
C GLY A 89 9.87 -2.54 -17.90
N ARG A 90 9.36 -2.71 -19.14
CA ARG A 90 8.01 -2.28 -19.52
C ARG A 90 6.93 -3.04 -18.75
N GLU A 91 7.08 -4.35 -18.57
CA GLU A 91 6.14 -5.16 -17.79
C GLU A 91 6.09 -4.69 -16.33
N SER A 92 7.26 -4.46 -15.72
CA SER A 92 7.35 -3.95 -14.36
C SER A 92 6.72 -2.56 -14.23
N GLN A 93 6.96 -1.67 -15.20
CA GLN A 93 6.34 -0.35 -15.25
C GLN A 93 4.82 -0.44 -15.38
N ALA A 94 4.29 -1.36 -16.20
CA ALA A 94 2.85 -1.56 -16.35
C ALA A 94 2.21 -2.02 -15.02
N LYS A 95 2.82 -2.97 -14.31
CA LYS A 95 2.37 -3.42 -12.99
C LYS A 95 2.36 -2.29 -11.96
N ILE A 96 3.39 -1.43 -11.98
CA ILE A 96 3.44 -0.23 -11.13
C ILE A 96 2.28 0.71 -11.48
N ASN A 97 2.08 1.03 -12.75
CA ASN A 97 1.04 1.95 -13.20
C ASN A 97 -0.37 1.44 -12.87
N GLU A 98 -0.59 0.13 -12.82
CA GLU A 98 -1.85 -0.48 -12.38
C GLU A 98 -1.99 -0.46 -10.84
N ALA A 99 -0.91 -0.72 -10.10
CA ALA A 99 -0.93 -0.85 -8.66
C ALA A 99 -1.06 0.50 -7.92
N ILE A 100 -0.46 1.57 -8.45
CA ILE A 100 -0.51 2.92 -7.87
C ILE A 100 -1.96 3.41 -7.64
N PRO A 101 -2.83 3.49 -8.66
CA PRO A 101 -4.19 4.00 -8.47
C PRO A 101 -4.99 3.12 -7.52
N ARG A 102 -4.79 1.79 -7.54
CA ARG A 102 -5.45 0.86 -6.61
C ARG A 102 -4.99 1.04 -5.16
N ALA A 103 -3.70 1.32 -4.96
CA ALA A 103 -3.16 1.61 -3.65
C ALA A 103 -3.78 2.91 -3.12
N ILE A 104 -3.74 3.99 -3.92
CA ILE A 104 -4.32 5.30 -3.58
C ILE A 104 -5.82 5.16 -3.24
N GLU A 105 -6.59 4.46 -4.08
CA GLU A 105 -8.02 4.19 -3.82
C GLU A 105 -8.24 3.51 -2.46
N ALA A 106 -7.45 2.49 -2.14
CA ALA A 106 -7.56 1.79 -0.86
C ALA A 106 -7.17 2.67 0.35
N MET A 107 -6.18 3.56 0.18
CA MET A 107 -5.79 4.54 1.21
C MET A 107 -6.90 5.54 1.49
N TRP A 108 -7.51 6.11 0.44
CA TRP A 108 -8.62 7.05 0.58
C TRP A 108 -9.88 6.37 1.10
N THR A 109 -10.14 5.12 0.70
CA THR A 109 -11.22 4.30 1.29
C THR A 109 -11.03 4.15 2.80
N LEU A 110 -9.80 3.90 3.27
CA LEU A 110 -9.49 3.85 4.69
C LEU A 110 -9.80 5.18 5.39
N HIS A 111 -9.40 6.32 4.80
CA HIS A 111 -9.70 7.64 5.33
C HIS A 111 -11.22 7.87 5.47
N TYR A 112 -12.02 7.51 4.47
CA TYR A 112 -13.48 7.65 4.53
C TYR A 112 -14.15 6.76 5.59
N LEU A 113 -13.52 5.64 5.98
CA LEU A 113 -14.00 4.83 7.10
C LEU A 113 -13.75 5.52 8.45
N PHE A 114 -12.74 6.40 8.56
CA PHE A 114 -12.35 7.10 9.77
C PHE A 114 -12.32 8.62 9.54
N PRO A 115 -13.47 9.25 9.22
CA PRO A 115 -13.51 10.67 8.94
C PRO A 115 -13.13 11.46 10.20
N GLY A 116 -12.25 12.46 10.03
CA GLY A 116 -11.78 13.33 11.10
C GLY A 116 -10.49 12.88 11.80
N ASP A 117 -9.89 11.75 11.40
CA ASP A 117 -8.57 11.36 11.87
C ASP A 117 -7.48 12.09 11.06
N ALA A 118 -6.92 13.14 11.66
CA ALA A 118 -5.89 13.98 11.03
C ALA A 118 -4.55 13.26 10.86
N ASP A 119 -4.24 12.27 11.70
CA ASP A 119 -3.00 11.50 11.59
C ASP A 119 -3.10 10.51 10.42
N LEU A 120 -4.26 9.88 10.24
CA LEU A 120 -4.53 9.04 9.08
C LEU A 120 -4.43 9.84 7.77
N LEU A 121 -4.99 11.05 7.73
CA LEU A 121 -4.92 11.91 6.54
C LEU A 121 -3.45 12.21 6.16
N LYS A 122 -2.62 12.61 7.12
CA LYS A 122 -1.18 12.84 6.89
C LYS A 122 -0.46 11.60 6.36
N CYS A 123 -0.82 10.41 6.85
CA CYS A 123 -0.24 9.17 6.36
C CYS A 123 -0.64 8.87 4.90
N VAL A 124 -1.89 9.13 4.53
CA VAL A 124 -2.38 8.97 3.14
C VAL A 124 -1.67 9.94 2.21
N GLU A 125 -1.61 11.23 2.57
CA GLU A 125 -0.93 12.26 1.78
C GLU A 125 0.57 11.96 1.61
N ALA A 126 1.25 11.52 2.68
CA ALA A 126 2.65 11.14 2.62
C ALA A 126 2.90 9.91 1.73
N ALA A 127 1.98 8.93 1.74
CA ALA A 127 2.08 7.74 0.90
C ALA A 127 1.89 8.08 -0.58
N GLU A 128 0.90 8.91 -0.91
CA GLU A 128 0.64 9.38 -2.27
C GLU A 128 1.80 10.22 -2.82
N ALA A 129 2.32 11.15 -2.01
CA ALA A 129 3.49 11.94 -2.36
C ALA A 129 4.73 11.07 -2.60
N GLY A 130 4.98 10.07 -1.74
CA GLY A 130 6.10 9.14 -1.89
C GLY A 130 6.02 8.31 -3.17
N ILE A 131 4.85 7.74 -3.46
CA ILE A 131 4.61 6.97 -4.69
C ILE A 131 4.87 7.83 -5.94
N THR A 132 4.43 9.09 -5.91
CA THR A 132 4.63 10.02 -7.02
C THR A 132 6.12 10.36 -7.19
N ALA A 133 6.81 10.69 -6.09
CA ALA A 133 8.24 11.01 -6.10
C ALA A 133 9.14 9.86 -6.58
N TRP A 134 8.73 8.60 -6.40
CA TRP A 134 9.49 7.45 -6.90
C TRP A 134 9.57 7.40 -8.44
N GLN A 135 8.52 7.84 -9.15
CA GLN A 135 8.54 7.85 -10.61
C GLN A 135 9.68 8.72 -11.16
N ASP A 136 10.02 9.78 -10.42
CA ASP A 136 11.04 10.76 -10.76
C ASP A 136 12.37 10.53 -10.02
N HIS A 137 12.57 9.41 -9.31
CA HIS A 137 13.80 9.17 -8.56
C HIS A 137 14.88 8.53 -9.46
N PRO A 138 15.87 9.28 -9.97
CA PRO A 138 17.00 8.66 -10.64
C PRO A 138 17.86 7.88 -9.62
N PRO A 139 18.48 6.75 -10.01
CA PRO A 139 19.47 6.11 -9.17
C PRO A 139 20.72 7.01 -9.03
N PRO A 140 21.55 6.84 -7.99
CA PRO A 140 22.65 7.75 -7.70
C PRO A 140 23.71 7.73 -8.80
N GLU A 141 24.02 8.88 -9.39
CA GLU A 141 25.07 9.01 -10.42
C GLU A 141 26.42 8.48 -9.94
N ALA A 142 26.77 8.64 -8.66
CA ALA A 142 28.02 8.13 -8.10
C ALA A 142 28.15 6.59 -8.21
N LEU A 143 27.04 5.86 -8.08
CA LEU A 143 27.05 4.39 -8.24
C LEU A 143 27.16 4.00 -9.72
N PHE A 144 26.54 4.78 -10.61
CA PHE A 144 26.72 4.60 -12.05
C PHE A 144 28.15 4.89 -12.49
N ASN A 145 28.74 5.98 -12.01
CA ASN A 145 30.14 6.32 -12.30
C ASN A 145 31.09 5.23 -11.78
N ALA A 146 30.80 4.63 -10.62
CA ALA A 146 31.58 3.50 -10.12
C ALA A 146 31.46 2.26 -11.02
N LEU A 147 30.28 2.02 -11.61
CA LEU A 147 30.03 0.96 -12.59
C LEU A 147 30.75 1.22 -13.91
N GLU A 148 30.61 2.41 -14.49
CA GLU A 148 31.21 2.78 -15.78
C GLU A 148 32.75 2.77 -15.72
N ASN A 149 33.33 3.12 -14.58
CA ASN A 149 34.78 3.12 -14.37
C ASN A 149 35.34 1.77 -13.86
N SER A 150 34.48 0.76 -13.64
CA SER A 150 34.92 -0.54 -13.15
C SER A 150 35.53 -1.39 -14.28
N GLN A 151 36.83 -1.66 -14.17
CA GLN A 151 37.56 -2.46 -15.18
C GLN A 151 37.56 -3.97 -14.88
N THR A 152 37.04 -4.40 -13.73
CA THR A 152 37.06 -5.83 -13.34
C THR A 152 35.65 -6.38 -13.16
N PRO A 153 35.40 -7.65 -13.55
CA PRO A 153 34.09 -8.30 -13.36
C PRO A 153 33.60 -8.26 -11.91
N LYS A 154 34.53 -8.38 -10.94
CA LYS A 154 34.23 -8.32 -9.51
C LYS A 154 33.77 -6.92 -9.07
N ALA A 155 34.38 -5.86 -9.60
CA ALA A 155 33.98 -4.49 -9.28
C ALA A 155 32.60 -4.15 -9.85
N VAL A 156 32.31 -4.60 -11.08
CA VAL A 156 30.97 -4.50 -11.71
C VAL A 156 29.92 -5.19 -10.84
N SER A 157 30.14 -6.46 -10.48
CA SER A 157 29.20 -7.23 -9.65
C SER A 157 28.95 -6.59 -8.27
N ASN A 158 29.99 -6.06 -7.62
CA ASN A 158 29.84 -5.37 -6.34
C ASN A 158 29.01 -4.08 -6.47
N ALA A 159 29.22 -3.32 -7.54
CA ALA A 159 28.51 -2.08 -7.76
C ALA A 159 27.05 -2.31 -8.20
N GLU A 160 26.77 -3.35 -8.99
CA GLU A 160 25.41 -3.84 -9.29
C GLU A 160 24.67 -4.21 -7.99
N THR A 161 25.31 -4.96 -7.10
CA THR A 161 24.75 -5.34 -5.80
C THR A 161 24.46 -4.10 -4.94
N ALA A 162 25.40 -3.16 -4.87
CA ALA A 162 25.21 -1.92 -4.11
C ALA A 162 24.05 -1.07 -4.64
N LEU A 163 23.87 -1.03 -5.96
CA LEU A 163 22.80 -0.29 -6.62
C LEU A 163 21.44 -0.98 -6.43
N TYR A 164 21.39 -2.30 -6.51
CA TYR A 164 20.22 -3.09 -6.14
C TYR A 164 19.80 -2.83 -4.69
N ASP A 165 20.73 -2.89 -3.74
CA ASP A 165 20.46 -2.66 -2.33
C ASP A 165 20.07 -1.20 -2.03
N TYR A 166 20.63 -0.23 -2.77
CA TYR A 166 20.19 1.15 -2.71
C TYR A 166 18.73 1.29 -3.15
N ASN A 167 18.38 0.78 -4.33
CA ASN A 167 17.03 0.88 -4.88
C ASN A 167 16.02 0.18 -3.97
N ARG A 168 16.34 -1.03 -3.50
CA ARG A 168 15.50 -1.77 -2.54
C ARG A 168 15.24 -0.98 -1.26
N ARG A 169 16.27 -0.33 -0.70
CA ARG A 169 16.13 0.53 0.49
C ARG A 169 15.27 1.75 0.21
N LYS A 170 15.46 2.41 -0.93
CA LYS A 170 14.67 3.61 -1.29
C LYS A 170 13.22 3.29 -1.57
N VAL A 171 12.91 2.21 -2.29
CA VAL A 171 11.53 1.73 -2.46
C VAL A 171 10.89 1.46 -1.10
N ARG A 172 11.61 0.81 -0.18
CA ARG A 172 11.11 0.56 1.18
C ARG A 172 10.85 1.85 1.95
N GLU A 173 11.74 2.83 1.84
CA GLU A 173 11.66 4.09 2.55
C GLU A 173 10.51 4.97 2.04
N ILE A 174 10.40 5.11 0.72
CA ILE A 174 9.51 6.05 0.05
C ILE A 174 8.10 5.48 -0.10
N ILE A 175 7.99 4.20 -0.46
CA ILE A 175 6.69 3.55 -0.73
C ILE A 175 6.33 2.62 0.42
N GLY A 176 7.28 1.79 0.87
CA GLY A 176 7.02 0.75 1.87
C GLY A 176 6.56 1.28 3.23
N LYS A 177 7.31 2.21 3.83
CA LYS A 177 7.04 2.74 5.17
C LYS A 177 5.69 3.44 5.28
N PRO A 178 5.28 4.33 4.36
CA PRO A 178 3.95 4.94 4.44
C PRO A 178 2.82 3.92 4.34
N ILE A 179 2.91 2.95 3.42
CA ILE A 179 1.90 1.90 3.29
C ILE A 179 1.88 1.00 4.55
N ASP A 180 3.04 0.68 5.12
CA ASP A 180 3.15 -0.09 6.37
C ASP A 180 2.48 0.65 7.55
N ALA A 181 2.61 1.97 7.62
CA ALA A 181 1.93 2.78 8.63
C ALA A 181 0.40 2.70 8.48
N LEU A 182 -0.12 2.77 7.25
CA LEU A 182 -1.55 2.63 6.97
C LEU A 182 -2.07 1.21 7.29
N ILE A 183 -1.29 0.18 6.96
CA ILE A 183 -1.60 -1.20 7.35
C ILE A 183 -1.64 -1.34 8.87
N ALA A 184 -0.65 -0.79 9.58
CA ALA A 184 -0.61 -0.82 11.04
C ALA A 184 -1.78 -0.06 11.68
N TYR A 185 -2.17 1.07 11.09
CA TYR A 185 -3.35 1.82 11.51
C TYR A 185 -4.61 0.98 11.35
N ALA A 186 -4.88 0.47 10.16
CA ALA A 186 -6.10 -0.30 9.88
C ALA A 186 -6.17 -1.58 10.73
N ALA A 187 -5.02 -2.24 11.02
CA ALA A 187 -4.97 -3.42 11.87
C ALA A 187 -5.34 -3.15 13.34
N LYS A 188 -5.17 -1.92 13.86
CA LYS A 188 -5.64 -1.54 15.20
C LYS A 188 -7.16 -1.43 15.29
N HIS A 189 -7.84 -1.34 14.16
CA HIS A 189 -9.30 -1.13 14.06
C HIS A 189 -10.06 -2.36 13.53
N THR A 190 -9.40 -3.53 13.47
CA THR A 190 -9.96 -4.84 13.09
C THR A 190 -9.92 -5.85 14.21
#